data_AF-A0A2A6R041-F1
#
_entry.id   AF-A0A2A6R041-F1
#
_cell.length_a   1.000
_cell.length_b   1.000
_cell.length_c   1.000
_cell.angle_alpha   90.00
_cell.angle_beta   90.00
_cell.angle_gamma   90.00
#
_symmetry.space_group_name_H-M   'P 1'
#
loop_
_entity.id
_entity.type
_entity.pdbx_description
1 polymer ?
#
loop_
_entity_poly.entity_id
_entity_poly.type
_entity_poly.pdbx_seq_one_letter_code
_entity_poly.pdbx_strand_id
1 'polypeptide(L)'
;MPENTPTETPRSRWFLVPMQALVAPLLAMPRVAKRALALLVDSSFCVLTIWLAYCFRLNEWTVLTGVQWLPVFVSLCMALPIFIVMGMYRAIFRYANLAAFITVLKAIAIYGFAFMTIFTALSVPGVPRTVGILQPFLLLIAIGLSRLGIRYWLGDAYQRILHQNMLAKVLIYGAGKAGRQLAAALTNSAELNVVGYLDDDPRLKGGVMGGLPIYDPSDLPVLAEALGVHNVLLALPSASRQRRNEILEHIRKARVNVRTLPDLTALAQGRVAVSDIRELEIEDLLGREAVAPRQ
;
A
#
# COMPACT_ATOMS: atom_id res chain seq x y z
N MET A 1 0.20 56.49 -7.31
CA MET A 1 0.82 55.17 -7.53
C MET A 1 0.09 54.15 -6.68
N PRO A 2 -0.68 53.22 -7.25
CA PRO A 2 -1.11 52.03 -6.55
C PRO A 2 -0.31 50.80 -7.00
N GLU A 3 -0.13 49.92 -6.03
CA GLU A 3 0.74 48.77 -5.93
C GLU A 3 0.22 47.59 -6.78
N ASN A 4 1.10 47.02 -7.61
CA ASN A 4 0.78 45.95 -8.55
C ASN A 4 1.09 44.60 -7.86
N THR A 5 0.08 43.98 -7.26
CA THR A 5 0.17 42.59 -6.79
C THR A 5 -0.01 41.62 -7.96
N PRO A 6 0.92 40.67 -8.21
CA PRO A 6 0.74 39.71 -9.28
C PRO A 6 -0.34 38.69 -8.90
N THR A 7 -1.31 38.55 -9.78
CA THR A 7 -2.36 37.53 -9.76
C THR A 7 -1.76 36.16 -10.09
N GLU A 8 -1.49 35.34 -9.08
CA GLU A 8 -1.21 33.93 -9.29
C GLU A 8 -2.47 33.23 -9.83
N THR A 9 -2.39 32.79 -11.08
CA THR A 9 -3.44 32.01 -11.73
C THR A 9 -3.30 30.53 -11.36
N PRO A 10 -4.36 29.83 -10.90
CA PRO A 10 -4.30 28.41 -10.61
C PRO A 10 -4.50 27.59 -11.90
N ARG A 11 -3.54 27.64 -12.82
CA ARG A 11 -3.51 26.77 -14.00
C ARG A 11 -2.71 25.51 -13.69
N SER A 12 -3.40 24.40 -13.34
CA SER A 12 -2.97 23.01 -13.67
C SER A 12 -3.77 21.88 -12.99
N ARG A 13 -4.76 22.14 -12.14
CA ARG A 13 -5.44 21.05 -11.38
C ARG A 13 -6.40 20.14 -12.17
N TRP A 14 -6.69 20.40 -13.43
CA TRP A 14 -7.76 19.73 -14.17
C TRP A 14 -7.35 18.44 -14.90
N PHE A 15 -6.06 18.14 -15.05
CA PHE A 15 -5.61 16.96 -15.82
C PHE A 15 -5.34 15.70 -15.00
N LEU A 16 -5.39 15.76 -13.65
CA LEU A 16 -5.05 14.61 -12.79
C LEU A 16 -6.26 13.84 -12.24
N VAL A 17 -7.49 14.33 -12.47
CA VAL A 17 -8.73 13.80 -11.89
C VAL A 17 -9.21 12.46 -12.49
N PRO A 18 -9.04 12.11 -13.79
CA PRO A 18 -9.59 10.85 -14.30
C PRO A 18 -8.80 9.61 -13.88
N MET A 19 -7.52 9.75 -13.51
CA MET A 19 -6.67 8.61 -13.13
C MET A 19 -6.95 8.12 -11.70
N GLN A 20 -7.13 9.00 -10.72
CA GLN A 20 -7.30 8.57 -9.32
C GLN A 20 -8.61 7.79 -9.07
N ALA A 21 -9.65 8.05 -9.87
CA ALA A 21 -10.95 7.37 -9.77
C ALA A 21 -10.88 5.85 -10.06
N LEU A 22 -9.89 5.41 -10.84
CA LEU A 22 -9.70 4.00 -11.20
C LEU A 22 -8.87 3.22 -10.17
N VAL A 23 -8.14 3.90 -9.29
CA VAL A 23 -7.24 3.26 -8.30
C VAL A 23 -8.04 2.62 -7.16
N ALA A 24 -9.06 3.31 -6.64
CA ALA A 24 -9.89 2.83 -5.54
C ALA A 24 -10.64 1.51 -5.85
N PRO A 25 -11.36 1.36 -6.98
CA PRO A 25 -12.02 0.10 -7.32
C PRO A 25 -11.02 -1.03 -7.60
N LEU A 26 -9.86 -0.70 -8.19
CA LEU A 26 -8.81 -1.68 -8.47
C LEU A 26 -8.15 -2.20 -7.17
N LEU A 27 -8.02 -1.36 -6.14
CA LEU A 27 -7.56 -1.77 -4.81
C LEU A 27 -8.61 -2.55 -4.03
N ALA A 28 -9.90 -2.22 -4.17
CA ALA A 28 -11.01 -2.91 -3.50
C ALA A 28 -11.32 -4.30 -4.09
N MET A 29 -10.82 -4.61 -5.28
CA MET A 29 -11.10 -5.86 -5.98
C MET A 29 -10.54 -7.10 -5.23
N PRO A 30 -11.30 -8.21 -5.17
CA PRO A 30 -10.84 -9.47 -4.55
C PRO A 30 -9.58 -10.01 -5.24
N ARG A 31 -8.77 -10.75 -4.47
CA ARG A 31 -7.45 -11.25 -4.91
C ARG A 31 -7.53 -12.08 -6.20
N VAL A 32 -8.61 -12.83 -6.40
CA VAL A 32 -8.83 -13.66 -7.59
C VAL A 32 -9.06 -12.80 -8.83
N ALA A 33 -9.89 -11.76 -8.73
CA ALA A 33 -10.20 -10.90 -9.86
C ALA A 33 -8.99 -10.05 -10.30
N LYS A 34 -8.14 -9.60 -9.36
CA LYS A 34 -6.86 -8.96 -9.69
C LYS A 34 -5.93 -9.88 -10.48
N ARG A 35 -5.88 -11.17 -10.12
CA ARG A 35 -5.08 -12.17 -10.84
C ARG A 35 -5.65 -12.47 -12.22
N ALA A 36 -6.97 -12.59 -12.32
CA ALA A 36 -7.65 -12.79 -13.61
C ALA A 36 -7.38 -11.60 -14.56
N LEU A 37 -7.47 -10.36 -14.07
CA LEU A 37 -7.15 -9.17 -14.85
C LEU A 37 -5.70 -9.18 -15.34
N ALA A 38 -4.74 -9.47 -14.46
CA ALA A 38 -3.33 -9.55 -14.84
C ALA A 38 -3.07 -10.67 -15.86
N LEU A 39 -3.75 -11.81 -15.74
CA LEU A 39 -3.66 -12.92 -16.69
C LEU A 39 -4.22 -12.53 -18.06
N LEU A 40 -5.37 -11.84 -18.10
CA LEU A 40 -5.96 -11.34 -19.35
C LEU A 40 -5.03 -10.34 -20.05
N VAL A 41 -4.43 -9.41 -19.29
CA VAL A 41 -3.46 -8.44 -19.81
C VAL A 41 -2.20 -9.12 -20.35
N ASP A 42 -1.66 -10.09 -19.64
CA ASP A 42 -0.47 -10.82 -20.13
C ASP A 42 -0.80 -11.70 -21.35
N SER A 43 -2.01 -12.26 -21.41
CA SER A 43 -2.50 -13.02 -22.57
C SER A 43 -2.59 -12.13 -23.81
N SER A 44 -3.12 -10.90 -23.66
CA SER A 44 -3.17 -9.95 -24.77
C SER A 44 -1.78 -9.52 -25.22
N PHE A 45 -0.81 -9.38 -24.30
CA PHE A 45 0.58 -9.14 -24.67
C PHE A 45 1.23 -10.30 -25.42
N CYS A 46 0.91 -11.56 -25.10
CA CYS A 46 1.40 -12.70 -25.87
C CYS A 46 0.97 -12.61 -27.34
N VAL A 47 -0.31 -12.29 -27.59
CA VAL A 47 -0.85 -12.12 -28.94
C VAL A 47 -0.23 -10.89 -29.63
N LEU A 48 -0.22 -9.74 -28.94
CA LEU A 48 0.29 -8.48 -29.48
C LEU A 48 1.77 -8.57 -29.88
N THR A 49 2.60 -9.19 -29.04
CA THR A 49 4.05 -9.28 -29.27
C THR A 49 4.40 -10.20 -30.43
N ILE A 50 3.59 -11.22 -30.69
CA ILE A 50 3.74 -12.05 -31.89
C ILE A 50 3.38 -11.26 -33.13
N TRP A 51 2.24 -10.58 -33.11
CA TRP A 51 1.83 -9.73 -34.22
C TRP A 51 2.88 -8.67 -34.54
N LEU A 52 3.42 -7.99 -33.51
CA LEU A 52 4.53 -7.03 -33.66
C LEU A 52 5.80 -7.69 -34.20
N ALA A 53 6.15 -8.90 -33.74
CA ALA A 53 7.32 -9.62 -34.24
C ALA A 53 7.18 -9.94 -35.75
N TYR A 54 5.98 -10.26 -36.22
CA TYR A 54 5.69 -10.43 -37.64
C TYR A 54 5.76 -9.11 -38.41
N CYS A 55 5.15 -8.04 -37.89
CA CYS A 55 5.21 -6.72 -38.51
C CYS A 55 6.66 -6.24 -38.68
N PHE A 56 7.50 -6.38 -37.65
CA PHE A 56 8.93 -6.04 -37.73
C PHE A 56 9.71 -6.95 -38.65
N ARG A 57 9.33 -8.23 -38.76
CA ARG A 57 10.03 -9.18 -39.62
C ARG A 57 9.70 -8.99 -41.10
N LEU A 58 8.44 -8.71 -41.42
CA LEU A 58 7.97 -8.51 -42.80
C LEU A 58 8.10 -7.05 -43.23
N ASN A 59 8.39 -6.14 -42.29
CA ASN A 59 8.48 -4.70 -42.51
C ASN A 59 7.19 -4.11 -43.11
N GLU A 60 6.04 -4.69 -42.75
CA GLU A 60 4.71 -4.32 -43.21
C GLU A 60 3.66 -4.62 -42.14
N TRP A 61 2.49 -3.99 -42.23
CA TRP A 61 1.36 -4.31 -41.35
C TRP A 61 0.66 -5.57 -41.87
N THR A 62 0.94 -6.69 -41.21
CA THR A 62 0.51 -8.02 -41.65
C THR A 62 -0.72 -8.49 -40.87
N VAL A 63 -1.59 -9.24 -41.54
CA VAL A 63 -2.63 -10.05 -40.88
C VAL A 63 -2.12 -11.47 -40.75
N LEU A 64 -2.21 -12.03 -39.54
CA LEU A 64 -1.79 -13.42 -39.30
C LEU A 64 -2.70 -14.38 -40.08
N THR A 65 -2.10 -15.25 -40.89
CA THR A 65 -2.84 -16.23 -41.70
C THR A 65 -2.30 -17.65 -41.53
N GLY A 66 -3.21 -18.63 -41.53
CA GLY A 66 -2.88 -20.06 -41.47
C GLY A 66 -1.87 -20.42 -40.37
N VAL A 67 -0.68 -20.86 -40.80
CA VAL A 67 0.41 -21.32 -39.91
C VAL A 67 0.96 -20.24 -38.98
N GLN A 68 0.74 -18.96 -39.28
CA GLN A 68 1.22 -17.84 -38.46
C GLN A 68 0.46 -17.69 -37.13
N TRP A 69 -0.68 -18.38 -36.96
CA TRP A 69 -1.37 -18.50 -35.68
C TRP A 69 -0.73 -19.52 -34.73
N LEU A 70 0.10 -20.43 -35.25
CA LEU A 70 0.75 -21.45 -34.44
C LEU A 70 1.66 -20.86 -33.34
N PRO A 71 2.53 -19.86 -33.61
CA PRO A 71 3.27 -19.17 -32.56
C PRO A 71 2.38 -18.55 -31.48
N VAL A 72 1.18 -18.07 -31.83
CA VAL A 72 0.22 -17.47 -30.87
C VAL A 72 -0.27 -18.51 -29.89
N PHE A 73 -0.73 -19.63 -30.42
CA PHE A 73 -1.20 -20.74 -29.60
C PHE A 73 -0.09 -21.27 -28.69
N VAL A 74 1.10 -21.53 -29.26
CA VAL A 74 2.26 -22.03 -28.49
C VAL A 74 2.67 -21.04 -27.41
N SER A 75 2.70 -19.74 -27.72
CA SER A 75 3.03 -18.70 -26.74
C SER A 75 2.05 -18.68 -25.57
N LEU A 76 0.73 -18.70 -25.83
CA LEU A 76 -0.28 -18.72 -24.77
C LEU A 76 -0.20 -19.99 -23.92
N CYS A 77 -0.06 -21.15 -24.57
CA CYS A 77 0.04 -22.44 -23.88
C CYS A 77 1.31 -22.58 -23.03
N MET A 78 2.41 -21.90 -23.39
CA MET A 78 3.66 -21.95 -22.63
C MET A 78 3.77 -20.83 -21.59
N ALA A 79 3.48 -19.59 -21.98
CA ALA A 79 3.68 -18.42 -21.14
C ALA A 79 2.78 -18.46 -19.91
N LEU A 80 1.47 -18.77 -20.07
CA LEU A 80 0.52 -18.70 -18.95
C LEU A 80 0.86 -19.70 -17.84
N PRO A 81 1.11 -21.00 -18.11
CA PRO A 81 1.52 -21.93 -17.05
C PRO A 81 2.83 -21.52 -16.38
N ILE A 82 3.84 -21.09 -17.16
CA ILE A 82 5.13 -20.66 -16.61
C ILE A 82 4.93 -19.47 -15.67
N PHE A 83 4.15 -18.46 -16.07
CA PHE A 83 3.89 -17.26 -15.28
C PHE A 83 3.09 -17.56 -14.01
N ILE A 84 2.16 -18.51 -14.07
CA ILE A 84 1.38 -18.99 -12.92
C ILE A 84 2.29 -19.72 -11.92
N VAL A 85 3.10 -20.69 -12.38
CA VAL A 85 3.99 -21.50 -11.55
C VAL A 85 5.08 -20.64 -10.91
N MET A 86 5.66 -19.70 -11.66
CA MET A 86 6.62 -18.72 -11.15
C MET A 86 6.01 -17.70 -10.18
N GLY A 87 4.68 -17.72 -10.00
CA GLY A 87 4.00 -16.85 -9.05
C GLY A 87 4.03 -15.38 -9.45
N MET A 88 4.19 -15.06 -10.75
CA MET A 88 4.22 -13.67 -11.23
C MET A 88 2.98 -12.90 -10.79
N TYR A 89 1.81 -13.54 -10.79
CA TYR A 89 0.54 -12.94 -10.38
C TYR A 89 0.33 -12.84 -8.87
N ARG A 90 1.19 -13.50 -8.07
CA ARG A 90 1.23 -13.36 -6.61
C ARG A 90 2.19 -12.24 -6.20
N ALA A 91 3.26 -12.03 -6.97
CA ALA A 91 4.34 -11.09 -6.67
C ALA A 91 4.00 -9.62 -6.95
N ILE A 92 3.03 -9.33 -7.84
CA ILE A 92 2.64 -7.95 -8.21
C ILE A 92 2.20 -7.11 -7.00
N PHE A 93 1.63 -7.77 -5.98
CA PHE A 93 1.07 -7.15 -4.78
C PHE A 93 1.81 -7.62 -3.51
N ARG A 94 3.13 -7.83 -3.56
CA ARG A 94 3.89 -8.04 -2.33
C ARG A 94 5.24 -7.36 -2.46
N TYR A 95 5.58 -6.56 -1.45
CA TYR A 95 6.88 -5.89 -1.32
C TYR A 95 8.02 -6.83 -1.70
N ALA A 96 8.58 -6.61 -2.89
CA ALA A 96 9.94 -6.95 -3.25
C ALA A 96 10.24 -6.32 -4.62
N ASN A 97 10.56 -5.02 -4.62
CA ASN A 97 10.88 -4.25 -5.84
C ASN A 97 11.87 -4.98 -6.75
N LEU A 98 12.88 -5.63 -6.17
CA LEU A 98 13.87 -6.39 -6.92
C LEU A 98 13.45 -7.84 -7.18
N ALA A 99 12.86 -8.53 -6.20
CA ALA A 99 12.50 -9.94 -6.39
C ALA A 99 11.37 -10.11 -7.41
N ALA A 100 10.39 -9.21 -7.47
CA ALA A 100 9.34 -9.24 -8.49
C ALA A 100 9.93 -9.04 -9.91
N PHE A 101 10.88 -8.12 -10.05
CA PHE A 101 11.59 -7.91 -11.32
C PHE A 101 12.42 -9.14 -11.71
N ILE A 102 13.16 -9.73 -10.77
CA ILE A 102 13.93 -10.96 -10.98
C ILE A 102 13.00 -12.11 -11.38
N THR A 103 11.82 -12.24 -10.76
CA THR A 103 10.84 -13.27 -11.11
C THR A 103 10.33 -13.10 -12.54
N VAL A 104 10.00 -11.87 -12.95
CA VAL A 104 9.61 -11.56 -14.34
C VAL A 104 10.73 -11.96 -15.30
N LEU A 105 11.96 -11.54 -15.01
CA LEU A 105 13.12 -11.84 -15.85
C LEU A 105 13.37 -13.36 -15.97
N LYS A 106 13.32 -14.09 -14.86
CA LYS A 106 13.48 -15.56 -14.84
C LYS A 106 12.38 -16.27 -15.62
N ALA A 107 11.12 -15.87 -15.41
CA ALA A 107 9.98 -16.49 -16.08
C ALA A 107 10.06 -16.31 -17.61
N ILE A 108 10.40 -15.08 -18.05
CA ILE A 108 10.55 -14.80 -19.48
C ILE A 108 11.82 -15.43 -20.05
N ALA A 109 12.90 -15.56 -19.29
CA ALA A 109 14.09 -16.27 -19.75
C ALA A 109 13.79 -17.76 -20.01
N ILE A 110 13.07 -18.43 -19.11
CA ILE A 110 12.68 -19.84 -19.29
C ILE A 110 11.72 -19.98 -20.48
N TYR A 111 10.68 -19.15 -20.52
CA TYR A 111 9.74 -19.11 -21.64
C TYR A 111 10.46 -18.85 -22.97
N GLY A 112 11.31 -17.82 -23.00
CA GLY A 112 12.01 -17.36 -24.18
C GLY A 112 12.98 -18.40 -24.71
N PHE A 113 13.73 -19.06 -23.84
CA PHE A 113 14.61 -20.16 -24.23
C PHE A 113 13.83 -21.31 -24.89
N ALA A 114 12.71 -21.71 -24.29
CA ALA A 114 11.87 -22.77 -24.84
C ALA A 114 11.20 -22.36 -26.17
N PHE A 115 10.72 -21.12 -26.27
CA PHE A 115 10.10 -20.57 -27.49
C PHE A 115 11.11 -20.41 -28.64
N MET A 116 12.31 -19.88 -28.35
CA MET A 116 13.42 -19.79 -29.29
C MET A 116 13.86 -21.17 -29.79
N THR A 117 13.88 -22.17 -28.91
CA THR A 117 14.23 -23.55 -29.31
C THR A 117 13.25 -24.06 -30.37
N ILE A 118 11.94 -23.85 -30.17
CA ILE A 118 10.91 -24.31 -31.11
C ILE A 118 10.96 -23.55 -32.44
N PHE A 119 10.96 -22.21 -32.41
CA PHE A 119 10.76 -21.42 -33.63
C PHE A 119 12.06 -20.96 -34.31
N THR A 120 13.17 -20.88 -33.58
CA THR A 120 14.47 -20.48 -34.13
C THR A 120 15.37 -21.68 -34.41
N ALA A 121 15.53 -22.61 -33.45
CA ALA A 121 16.46 -23.75 -33.60
C ALA A 121 15.84 -24.91 -34.41
N LEU A 122 14.64 -25.37 -34.04
CA LEU A 122 13.95 -26.44 -34.76
C LEU A 122 13.30 -25.97 -36.06
N SER A 123 13.05 -24.65 -36.19
CA SER A 123 12.56 -23.98 -37.40
C SER A 123 11.26 -24.58 -37.95
N VAL A 124 10.12 -23.98 -37.63
CA VAL A 124 8.82 -24.42 -38.14
C VAL A 124 8.56 -23.86 -39.56
N PRO A 125 8.20 -24.69 -40.56
CA PRO A 125 7.85 -24.20 -41.89
C PRO A 125 6.76 -23.13 -41.87
N GLY A 126 6.97 -22.03 -42.60
CA GLY A 126 6.04 -20.90 -42.67
C GLY A 126 6.10 -19.92 -41.49
N VAL A 127 6.97 -20.16 -40.50
CA VAL A 127 7.26 -19.21 -39.42
C VAL A 127 8.70 -18.70 -39.56
N PRO A 128 8.93 -17.39 -39.73
CA PRO A 128 10.28 -16.84 -39.78
C PRO A 128 11.03 -17.07 -38.46
N ARG A 129 12.26 -17.60 -38.52
CA ARG A 129 13.09 -17.90 -37.32
C ARG A 129 13.32 -16.72 -36.39
N THR A 130 13.34 -15.52 -36.95
CA THR A 130 13.47 -14.23 -36.24
C THR A 130 12.30 -13.96 -35.30
N VAL A 131 11.09 -14.47 -35.58
CA VAL A 131 9.93 -14.35 -34.68
C VAL A 131 10.21 -15.05 -33.36
N GLY A 132 10.89 -16.19 -33.40
CA GLY A 132 11.32 -16.94 -32.21
C GLY A 132 12.23 -16.12 -31.28
N ILE A 133 13.01 -15.19 -31.82
CA ILE A 133 13.89 -14.30 -31.05
C ILE A 133 13.16 -13.01 -30.66
N LEU A 134 12.53 -12.32 -31.61
CA LEU A 134 11.91 -11.02 -31.40
C LEU A 134 10.78 -11.10 -30.37
N GLN A 135 9.97 -12.16 -30.41
CA GLN A 135 8.77 -12.25 -29.58
C GLN A 135 9.10 -12.29 -28.07
N PRO A 136 10.02 -13.14 -27.55
CA PRO A 136 10.39 -13.10 -26.14
C PRO A 136 10.94 -11.75 -25.67
N PHE A 137 11.73 -11.06 -26.50
CA PHE A 137 12.24 -9.72 -26.19
C PHE A 137 11.11 -8.68 -26.10
N LEU A 138 10.19 -8.68 -27.07
CA LEU A 138 9.04 -7.79 -27.05
C LEU A 138 8.12 -8.07 -25.86
N LEU A 139 7.94 -9.34 -25.50
CA LEU A 139 7.16 -9.76 -24.34
C LEU A 139 7.81 -9.30 -23.03
N LEU A 140 9.13 -9.34 -22.92
CA LEU A 140 9.86 -8.78 -21.77
C LEU A 140 9.62 -7.29 -21.61
N ILE A 141 9.70 -6.55 -22.70
CA ILE A 141 9.45 -5.11 -22.68
C ILE A 141 7.98 -4.83 -22.33
N ALA A 142 7.02 -5.50 -22.97
CA ALA A 142 5.59 -5.28 -22.73
C ALA A 142 5.18 -5.58 -21.28
N ILE A 143 5.57 -6.74 -20.75
CA ILE A 143 5.28 -7.11 -19.35
C ILE A 143 6.05 -6.20 -18.39
N GLY A 144 7.33 -5.93 -18.66
CA GLY A 144 8.16 -5.03 -17.85
C GLY A 144 7.54 -3.64 -17.71
N LEU A 145 7.16 -3.03 -18.84
CA LEU A 145 6.49 -1.73 -18.87
C LEU A 145 5.13 -1.76 -18.18
N SER A 146 4.32 -2.81 -18.38
CA SER A 146 3.05 -2.98 -17.68
C SER A 146 3.24 -3.00 -16.16
N ARG A 147 4.22 -3.76 -15.65
CA ARG A 147 4.50 -3.85 -14.22
C ARG A 147 5.09 -2.56 -13.66
N LEU A 148 5.97 -1.89 -14.41
CA LEU A 148 6.51 -0.58 -14.03
C LEU A 148 5.42 0.50 -14.01
N GLY A 149 4.51 0.49 -14.98
CA GLY A 149 3.37 1.40 -15.05
C GLY A 149 2.41 1.20 -13.88
N ILE A 150 2.03 -0.05 -13.60
CA ILE A 150 1.22 -0.37 -12.40
C ILE A 150 1.96 0.07 -11.13
N ARG A 151 3.27 -0.15 -11.04
CA ARG A 151 4.06 0.28 -9.87
C ARG A 151 4.10 1.79 -9.73
N TYR A 152 4.34 2.53 -10.80
CA TYR A 152 4.37 4.00 -10.75
C TYR A 152 3.00 4.55 -10.34
N TRP A 153 1.94 3.90 -10.80
CA TRP A 153 0.56 4.36 -10.61
C TRP A 153 -0.07 3.93 -9.28
N LEU A 154 0.19 2.71 -8.82
CA LEU A 154 -0.28 2.19 -7.51
C LEU A 154 0.73 2.42 -6.39
N GLY A 155 1.98 2.76 -6.70
CA GLY A 155 3.10 2.78 -5.76
C GLY A 155 2.80 3.56 -4.50
N ASP A 156 2.32 4.79 -4.63
CA ASP A 156 2.08 5.66 -3.47
C ASP A 156 0.90 5.21 -2.59
N ALA A 157 -0.17 4.68 -3.19
CA ALA A 157 -1.34 4.20 -2.45
C ALA A 157 -1.08 2.83 -1.81
N TYR A 158 -0.39 1.96 -2.54
CA TYR A 158 -0.11 0.59 -2.11
C TYR A 158 1.01 0.55 -1.07
N GLN A 159 2.05 1.38 -1.23
CA GLN A 159 3.09 1.56 -0.21
C GLN A 159 2.47 2.08 1.07
N ARG A 160 1.55 3.06 1.03
CA ARG A 160 0.84 3.54 2.21
C ARG A 160 0.07 2.44 2.94
N ILE A 161 -0.73 1.65 2.23
CA ILE A 161 -1.54 0.56 2.83
C ILE A 161 -0.67 -0.54 3.45
N LEU A 162 0.45 -0.88 2.81
CA LEU A 162 1.35 -1.92 3.30
C LEU A 162 2.28 -1.45 4.39
N HIS A 163 2.73 -0.19 4.32
CA HIS A 163 3.47 0.40 5.41
C HIS A 163 2.59 0.44 6.65
N GLN A 164 1.35 0.94 6.55
CA GLN A 164 0.35 0.95 7.63
C GLN A 164 0.05 -0.41 8.26
N ASN A 165 0.11 -1.51 7.49
CA ASN A 165 -0.05 -2.87 8.03
C ASN A 165 1.20 -3.40 8.76
N MET A 166 2.38 -2.85 8.49
CA MET A 166 3.61 -3.14 9.22
C MET A 166 3.86 -2.19 10.41
N LEU A 167 3.15 -1.06 10.47
CA LEU A 167 3.24 -0.12 11.58
C LEU A 167 2.62 -0.68 12.86
N ALA A 168 3.12 -0.24 14.00
CA ALA A 168 2.53 -0.58 15.28
C ALA A 168 1.11 -0.01 15.35
N LYS A 169 0.12 -0.90 15.53
CA LYS A 169 -1.28 -0.52 15.62
C LYS A 169 -1.57 0.09 16.99
N VAL A 170 -2.25 1.23 16.98
CA VAL A 170 -2.57 1.98 18.19
C VAL A 170 -4.04 2.39 18.23
N LEU A 171 -4.60 2.43 19.45
CA LEU A 171 -5.90 3.03 19.72
C LEU A 171 -5.71 4.40 20.36
N ILE A 172 -6.62 5.34 20.08
CA ILE A 172 -6.64 6.65 20.76
C ILE A 172 -7.77 6.67 21.77
N TYR A 173 -7.46 6.87 23.04
CA TYR A 173 -8.47 7.06 24.08
C TYR A 173 -8.92 8.53 24.12
N GLY A 174 -10.18 8.75 23.77
CA GLY A 174 -10.84 10.04 23.62
C GLY A 174 -11.10 10.38 22.15
N ALA A 175 -12.34 10.28 21.68
CA ALA A 175 -12.78 10.67 20.34
C ALA A 175 -13.12 12.17 20.23
N GLY A 176 -12.77 12.96 21.25
CA GLY A 176 -12.97 14.40 21.29
C GLY A 176 -12.09 15.20 20.32
N LYS A 177 -12.05 16.53 20.49
CA LYS A 177 -11.24 17.42 19.64
C LYS A 177 -9.75 17.05 19.63
N ALA A 178 -9.17 16.76 20.80
CA ALA A 178 -7.76 16.40 20.94
C ALA A 178 -7.43 15.07 20.24
N GLY A 179 -8.27 14.04 20.43
CA GLY A 179 -8.07 12.75 19.77
C GLY A 179 -8.18 12.83 18.26
N ARG A 180 -9.14 13.60 17.74
CA ARG A 180 -9.24 13.85 16.28
C ARG A 180 -8.03 14.57 15.70
N GLN A 181 -7.51 15.57 16.40
CA GLN A 181 -6.28 16.27 16.00
C GLN A 181 -5.09 15.32 16.02
N LEU A 182 -5.03 14.45 17.02
CA LEU A 182 -3.97 13.46 17.13
C LEU A 182 -4.04 12.44 15.99
N ALA A 183 -5.21 11.89 15.68
CA ALA A 183 -5.38 10.98 14.55
C ALA A 183 -5.01 11.63 13.22
N ALA A 184 -5.36 12.90 13.03
CA ALA A 184 -4.97 13.66 11.85
C ALA A 184 -3.44 13.83 11.74
N ALA A 185 -2.76 14.12 12.86
CA ALA A 185 -1.30 14.21 12.90
C ALA A 185 -0.62 12.86 12.61
N LEU A 186 -1.23 11.75 13.01
CA LEU A 186 -0.71 10.40 12.80
C LEU A 186 -1.09 9.76 11.46
N THR A 187 -1.95 10.40 10.66
CA THR A 187 -2.44 9.83 9.38
C THR A 187 -1.29 9.51 8.40
N ASN A 188 -0.20 10.29 8.44
CA ASN A 188 1.00 10.10 7.63
C ASN A 188 2.23 9.65 8.46
N SER A 189 2.02 9.15 9.68
CA SER A 189 3.13 8.61 10.48
C SER A 189 3.74 7.38 9.80
N ALA A 190 5.06 7.27 9.82
CA ALA A 190 5.81 6.11 9.34
C ALA A 190 6.02 5.05 10.44
N GLU A 191 5.44 5.24 11.63
CA GLU A 191 5.69 4.37 12.78
C GLU A 191 4.42 3.82 13.42
N LEU A 192 3.35 4.62 13.47
CA LEU A 192 2.10 4.28 14.14
C LEU A 192 0.92 4.27 13.16
N ASN A 193 0.05 3.27 13.30
CA ASN A 193 -1.22 3.20 12.57
C ASN A 193 -2.39 3.23 13.54
N VAL A 194 -3.22 4.26 13.45
CA VAL A 194 -4.41 4.42 14.31
C VAL A 194 -5.52 3.52 13.78
N VAL A 195 -5.98 2.57 14.59
CA VAL A 195 -7.00 1.58 14.18
C VAL A 195 -8.40 1.87 14.74
N GLY A 196 -8.53 2.87 15.60
CA GLY A 196 -9.81 3.25 16.20
C GLY A 196 -9.66 4.16 17.41
N TYR A 197 -10.82 4.61 17.92
CA TYR A 197 -10.93 5.35 19.17
C TYR A 197 -11.55 4.49 20.27
N LEU A 198 -11.25 4.84 21.52
CA LEU A 198 -11.98 4.41 22.71
C LEU A 198 -12.63 5.65 23.31
N ASP A 199 -13.92 5.62 23.61
CA ASP A 199 -14.59 6.76 24.26
C ASP A 199 -15.65 6.27 25.26
N ASP A 200 -15.74 6.96 26.39
CA ASP A 200 -16.69 6.65 27.45
C ASP A 200 -18.13 7.06 27.09
N ASP A 201 -18.30 8.01 26.14
CA ASP A 201 -19.62 8.51 25.77
C ASP A 201 -20.43 7.40 25.08
N PRO A 202 -21.53 6.91 25.70
CA PRO A 202 -22.34 5.84 25.13
C PRO A 202 -22.98 6.21 23.79
N ARG A 203 -23.11 7.51 23.49
CA ARG A 203 -23.67 8.00 22.21
C ARG A 203 -22.71 7.80 21.04
N LEU A 204 -21.42 7.64 21.30
CA LEU A 204 -20.39 7.49 20.27
C LEU A 204 -20.05 6.02 19.98
N LYS A 205 -20.48 5.10 20.85
CA LYS A 205 -20.19 3.66 20.75
C LYS A 205 -20.74 3.06 19.46
N GLY A 206 -19.91 2.27 18.77
CA GLY A 206 -20.27 1.66 17.48
C GLY A 206 -20.35 2.65 16.31
N GLY A 207 -20.09 3.94 16.56
CA GLY A 207 -20.00 4.96 15.54
C GLY A 207 -18.67 4.91 14.77
N VAL A 208 -18.62 5.67 13.68
CA VAL A 208 -17.41 5.87 12.88
C VAL A 208 -17.11 7.36 12.82
N MET A 209 -15.88 7.75 13.11
CA MET A 209 -15.43 9.14 13.11
C MET A 209 -14.14 9.29 12.32
N GLY A 210 -14.21 10.07 11.23
CA GLY A 210 -13.06 10.21 10.32
C GLY A 210 -12.62 8.90 9.67
N GLY A 211 -13.55 7.95 9.48
CA GLY A 211 -13.26 6.61 8.95
C GLY A 211 -12.72 5.62 9.98
N LEU A 212 -12.52 6.03 11.24
CA LEU A 212 -12.07 5.17 12.33
C LEU A 212 -13.25 4.77 13.23
N PRO A 213 -13.40 3.49 13.58
CA PRO A 213 -14.45 3.03 14.49
C PRO A 213 -14.21 3.53 15.92
N ILE A 214 -15.29 3.74 16.67
CA ILE A 214 -15.27 4.10 18.08
C ILE A 214 -15.76 2.89 18.89
N TYR A 215 -14.90 2.42 19.79
CA TYR A 215 -15.11 1.24 20.62
C TYR A 215 -15.40 1.60 22.07
N ASP A 216 -16.01 0.64 22.78
CA ASP A 216 -16.15 0.71 24.23
C ASP A 216 -14.79 0.44 24.91
N PRO A 217 -14.35 1.29 25.85
CA PRO A 217 -13.20 1.00 26.71
C PRO A 217 -13.24 -0.36 27.39
N SER A 218 -14.42 -0.92 27.71
CA SER A 218 -14.56 -2.25 28.30
C SER A 218 -14.05 -3.37 27.40
N ASP A 219 -14.15 -3.17 26.08
CA ASP A 219 -13.80 -4.18 25.07
C ASP A 219 -12.30 -4.20 24.75
N LEU A 220 -11.52 -3.29 25.36
CA LEU A 220 -10.09 -3.15 25.13
C LEU A 220 -9.31 -4.47 25.20
N PRO A 221 -9.52 -5.38 26.16
CA PRO A 221 -8.79 -6.65 26.18
C PRO A 221 -9.04 -7.51 24.94
N VAL A 222 -10.31 -7.60 24.51
CA VAL A 222 -10.71 -8.38 23.33
C VAL A 222 -10.22 -7.72 22.04
N LEU A 223 -10.30 -6.39 21.97
CA LEU A 223 -9.83 -5.60 20.84
C LEU A 223 -8.31 -5.62 20.69
N ALA A 224 -7.57 -5.64 21.81
CA ALA A 224 -6.12 -5.72 21.80
C ALA A 224 -5.65 -7.00 21.10
N GLU A 225 -6.27 -8.14 21.41
CA GLU A 225 -5.98 -9.42 20.75
C GLU A 225 -6.49 -9.45 19.30
N ALA A 226 -7.74 -9.07 19.07
CA ALA A 226 -8.37 -9.16 17.75
C ALA A 226 -7.73 -8.23 16.71
N LEU A 227 -7.30 -7.04 17.13
CA LEU A 227 -6.69 -6.03 16.25
C LEU A 227 -5.15 -6.07 16.28
N GLY A 228 -4.53 -6.75 17.25
CA GLY A 228 -3.08 -6.76 17.46
C GLY A 228 -2.55 -5.40 17.93
N VAL A 229 -3.25 -4.77 18.87
CA VAL A 229 -2.91 -3.45 19.40
C VAL A 229 -2.09 -3.62 20.68
N HIS A 230 -0.91 -3.00 20.72
CA HIS A 230 -0.02 -3.03 21.88
C HIS A 230 0.16 -1.67 22.56
N ASN A 231 -0.32 -0.57 21.95
CA ASN A 231 -0.24 0.76 22.54
C ASN A 231 -1.59 1.49 22.47
N VAL A 232 -1.94 2.19 23.55
CA VAL A 232 -3.04 3.15 23.60
C VAL A 232 -2.48 4.56 23.81
N LEU A 233 -2.89 5.49 22.97
CA LEU A 233 -2.55 6.91 23.06
C LEU A 233 -3.63 7.65 23.83
N LEU A 234 -3.27 8.34 24.92
CA LEU A 234 -4.24 9.12 25.70
C LEU A 234 -4.45 10.52 25.09
N ALA A 235 -5.69 10.88 24.78
CA ALA A 235 -6.07 12.19 24.24
C ALA A 235 -7.23 12.84 25.02
N LEU A 236 -7.05 12.95 26.35
CA LEU A 236 -8.05 13.43 27.31
C LEU A 236 -7.56 14.66 28.12
N PRO A 237 -7.28 15.81 27.49
CA PRO A 237 -6.72 16.97 28.18
C PRO A 237 -7.65 17.56 29.25
N SER A 238 -8.96 17.42 29.06
CA SER A 238 -10.02 17.92 29.95
C SER A 238 -10.45 16.94 31.03
N ALA A 239 -9.89 15.72 31.09
CA ALA A 239 -10.21 14.75 32.12
C ALA A 239 -9.54 15.10 33.47
N SER A 240 -10.27 14.87 34.57
CA SER A 240 -9.70 15.01 35.92
C SER A 240 -8.52 14.04 36.11
N ARG A 241 -7.60 14.36 37.04
CA ARG A 241 -6.48 13.45 37.36
C ARG A 241 -6.97 12.09 37.84
N GLN A 242 -8.00 12.07 38.68
CA GLN A 242 -8.63 10.85 39.16
C GLN A 242 -9.15 10.00 37.99
N ARG A 243 -9.89 10.61 37.05
CA ARG A 243 -10.41 9.88 35.88
C ARG A 243 -9.29 9.35 34.99
N ARG A 244 -8.22 10.13 34.79
CA ARG A 244 -7.05 9.67 34.03
C ARG A 244 -6.42 8.44 34.68
N ASN A 245 -6.25 8.43 36.01
CA ASN A 245 -5.70 7.28 36.73
C ASN A 245 -6.60 6.05 36.62
N GLU A 246 -7.92 6.20 36.70
CA GLU A 246 -8.88 5.09 36.48
C GLU A 246 -8.70 4.47 35.09
N ILE A 247 -8.57 5.32 34.06
CA ILE A 247 -8.38 4.89 32.67
C ILE A 247 -7.03 4.19 32.52
N LEU A 248 -5.96 4.71 33.12
CA LEU A 248 -4.64 4.08 33.10
C LEU A 248 -4.67 2.68 33.73
N GLU A 249 -5.32 2.53 34.88
CA GLU A 249 -5.48 1.23 35.55
C GLU A 249 -6.30 0.25 34.70
N HIS A 250 -7.34 0.74 34.03
CA HIS A 250 -8.13 -0.08 33.11
C HIS A 250 -7.30 -0.57 31.92
N ILE A 251 -6.49 0.30 31.31
CA ILE A 251 -5.62 -0.07 30.19
C ILE A 251 -4.51 -1.04 30.65
N ARG A 252 -3.93 -0.83 31.83
CA ARG A 252 -2.91 -1.73 32.42
C ARG A 252 -3.43 -3.16 32.57
N LYS A 253 -4.68 -3.33 33.04
CA LYS A 253 -5.32 -4.65 33.16
C LYS A 253 -5.44 -5.39 31.82
N ALA A 254 -5.55 -4.65 30.72
CA ALA A 254 -5.59 -5.21 29.37
C ALA A 254 -4.20 -5.61 28.82
N ARG A 255 -3.12 -5.44 29.59
CA ARG A 255 -1.71 -5.68 29.17
C ARG A 255 -1.29 -4.89 27.92
N VAL A 256 -1.86 -3.71 27.74
CA VAL A 256 -1.52 -2.78 26.65
C VAL A 256 -0.71 -1.62 27.22
N ASN A 257 0.32 -1.20 26.51
CA ASN A 257 1.15 -0.07 26.95
C ASN A 257 0.39 1.25 26.77
N VAL A 258 0.46 2.13 27.75
CA VAL A 258 -0.03 3.50 27.60
C VAL A 258 1.12 4.38 27.16
N ARG A 259 0.92 5.13 26.08
CA ARG A 259 1.86 6.18 25.65
C ARG A 259 1.15 7.51 25.65
N THR A 260 1.69 8.47 26.39
CA THR A 260 1.32 9.88 26.25
C THR A 260 2.30 10.51 25.27
N LEU A 261 1.81 11.10 24.19
CA LEU A 261 2.67 11.86 23.29
C LEU A 261 3.19 13.11 24.01
N PRO A 262 4.43 13.55 23.72
CA PRO A 262 4.89 14.85 24.20
C PRO A 262 4.02 15.98 23.66
N ASP A 263 4.02 17.09 24.39
CA ASP A 263 3.12 18.23 24.27
C ASP A 263 2.93 18.72 22.81
N LEU A 264 1.67 19.04 22.45
CA LEU A 264 1.24 19.41 21.09
C LEU A 264 2.02 20.58 20.46
N THR A 265 2.75 21.35 21.27
CA THR A 265 3.66 22.42 20.88
C THR A 265 4.92 21.92 20.15
N ALA A 266 5.34 20.67 20.34
CA ALA A 266 6.51 20.09 19.67
C ALA A 266 6.22 19.60 18.24
N LEU A 267 4.96 19.23 17.95
CA LEU A 267 4.52 18.77 16.62
C LEU A 267 4.43 19.90 15.59
N ALA A 268 4.22 21.15 16.01
CA ALA A 268 4.09 22.29 15.11
C ALA A 268 5.42 22.75 14.46
N GLN A 269 6.57 22.28 14.96
CA GLN A 269 7.89 22.79 14.57
C GLN A 269 8.75 21.81 13.76
N GLY A 270 8.24 20.62 13.42
CA GLY A 270 8.93 19.69 12.51
C GLY A 270 10.31 19.20 12.99
N ARG A 271 10.61 19.31 14.29
CA ARG A 271 11.91 18.95 14.90
C ARG A 271 11.78 17.93 16.02
N VAL A 272 11.10 16.82 15.78
CA VAL A 272 11.23 15.66 16.68
C VAL A 272 11.19 14.39 15.84
N ALA A 273 12.32 13.69 15.76
CA ALA A 273 12.31 12.27 15.45
C ALA A 273 11.57 11.55 16.59
N VAL A 274 10.80 10.52 16.29
CA VAL A 274 9.90 9.82 17.24
C VAL A 274 10.65 9.11 18.39
N SER A 275 11.93 9.41 18.61
CA SER A 275 12.74 8.94 19.73
C SER A 275 12.31 9.47 21.10
N ASP A 276 11.42 10.47 21.19
CA ASP A 276 10.95 11.02 22.48
C ASP A 276 9.63 10.40 22.98
N ILE A 277 9.50 9.08 22.81
CA ILE A 277 8.48 8.30 23.51
C ILE A 277 8.98 8.10 24.95
N ARG A 278 8.40 8.83 25.92
CA ARG A 278 8.62 8.51 27.33
C ARG A 278 7.71 7.37 27.75
N GLU A 279 8.34 6.29 28.22
CA GLU A 279 7.69 5.30 29.07
C GLU A 279 7.46 5.96 30.44
N LEU A 280 6.25 5.86 30.98
CA LEU A 280 5.94 6.43 32.30
C LEU A 280 6.54 5.51 33.37
N GLU A 281 7.66 5.94 33.97
CA GLU A 281 8.26 5.29 35.13
C GLU A 281 7.46 5.61 36.42
N ILE A 282 7.56 4.72 37.40
CA ILE A 282 6.71 4.66 38.59
C ILE A 282 6.90 5.90 39.50
N GLU A 283 8.03 6.61 39.41
CA GLU A 283 8.33 7.79 40.23
C GLU A 283 7.42 9.00 39.93
N ASP A 284 6.91 9.16 38.71
CA ASP A 284 5.95 10.22 38.36
C ASP A 284 4.53 9.97 38.92
N LEU A 285 4.29 8.78 39.50
CA LEU A 285 3.04 8.41 40.17
C LEU A 285 3.00 8.86 41.64
N LEU A 286 4.13 9.25 42.22
CA LEU A 286 4.26 9.67 43.62
C LEU A 286 4.67 11.15 43.67
N GLY A 287 3.82 12.02 43.16
CA GLY A 287 4.01 13.47 43.28
C GLY A 287 4.18 13.85 44.75
N ARG A 288 5.40 14.25 45.16
CA ARG A 288 5.57 15.00 46.40
C ARG A 288 4.88 16.35 46.21
N GLU A 289 4.04 16.72 47.16
CA GLU A 289 3.67 18.12 47.30
C GLU A 289 4.95 18.93 47.52
N ALA A 290 5.22 19.88 46.63
CA ALA A 290 6.25 20.87 46.87
C ALA A 290 5.79 21.75 48.05
N VAL A 291 6.36 21.51 49.23
CA VAL A 291 6.15 22.38 50.39
C VAL A 291 6.88 23.69 50.11
N ALA A 292 6.14 24.80 50.08
CA ALA A 292 6.74 26.12 49.95
C ALA A 292 7.72 26.38 51.12
N PRO A 293 8.91 26.94 50.88
CA PRO A 293 9.82 27.32 51.96
C PRO A 293 9.13 28.34 52.86
N ARG A 294 9.03 28.05 54.17
CA ARG A 294 8.74 29.11 55.14
C ARG A 294 9.94 30.05 55.20
N GLN A 295 9.62 31.33 55.26
CA GLN A 295 10.52 32.50 55.31
C GLN A 295 11.71 32.30 56.25
#